data_AF-A0A2N9H2F3-F1
#
_entry.id   AF-A0A2N9H2F3-F1
#
_cell.length_a   1.000
_cell.length_b   1.000
_cell.length_c   1.000
_cell.angle_alpha   90.00
_cell.angle_beta   90.00
_cell.angle_gamma   90.00
#
_symmetry.space_group_name_H-M   'P 1'
#
loop_
_entity.id
_entity.type
_entity.pdbx_description
1 polymer ?
#
loop_
_entity_poly.entity_id
_entity_poly.type
_entity_poly.pdbx_seq_one_letter_code
_entity_poly.pdbx_strand_id
1 'polypeptide(L)'
;MGSESEMATFKMMNQDFVKLDRFDGTNFTRWKDKLMFLLTALKIAYVLDPNLSKLPKPIDNDSDQLKAERKKRKEDEMVCKGHILNTLSDRLYDLFTSMKSPKEIWEALEFKYKTEKQGADEFLIMKYFDFAMVDNISVMDQVHELQVLVNKLRDLKVVVAENLQVGAIIAKLPPSWNDYRKKLMHTTEDFCDAPHHLAL
;
A
#
# COMPACT_ATOMS: atom_id res chain seq x y z
N MET A 1 -40.72 14.27 -5.76
CA MET A 1 -41.03 12.98 -5.08
C MET A 1 -39.81 12.06 -5.14
N GLY A 2 -38.71 12.43 -4.49
CA GLY A 2 -37.44 11.67 -4.53
C GLY A 2 -36.83 11.39 -3.15
N SER A 3 -37.56 11.59 -2.05
CA SER A 3 -36.98 11.64 -0.71
C SER A 3 -37.05 10.33 0.08
N GLU A 4 -38.12 9.54 -0.07
CA GLU A 4 -38.29 8.32 0.74
C GLU A 4 -37.63 7.09 0.11
N SER A 5 -37.68 6.96 -1.22
CA SER A 5 -37.03 5.87 -1.95
C SER A 5 -35.50 5.95 -1.81
N GLU A 6 -34.91 7.15 -1.96
CA GLU A 6 -33.47 7.36 -1.76
C GLU A 6 -33.05 7.16 -0.31
N MET A 7 -33.82 7.65 0.68
CA MET A 7 -33.54 7.39 2.08
C MET A 7 -33.68 5.91 2.45
N ALA A 8 -34.67 5.20 1.89
CA ALA A 8 -34.86 3.78 2.10
C ALA A 8 -33.74 2.95 1.45
N THR A 9 -33.28 3.33 0.25
CA THR A 9 -32.09 2.71 -0.35
C THR A 9 -30.82 3.04 0.44
N PHE A 10 -30.65 4.26 0.95
CA PHE A 10 -29.53 4.60 1.84
C PHE A 10 -29.57 3.82 3.17
N LYS A 11 -30.76 3.60 3.74
CA LYS A 11 -30.96 2.79 4.95
C LYS A 11 -30.67 1.31 4.69
N MET A 12 -31.16 0.75 3.59
CA MET A 12 -30.83 -0.61 3.17
C MET A 12 -29.34 -0.76 2.88
N MET A 13 -28.72 0.21 2.20
CA MET A 13 -27.28 0.21 1.98
C MET A 13 -26.51 0.28 3.30
N ASN A 14 -26.93 1.07 4.29
CA ASN A 14 -26.25 1.09 5.60
C ASN A 14 -26.46 -0.17 6.45
N GLN A 15 -27.55 -0.92 6.28
CA GLN A 15 -27.78 -2.17 7.01
C GLN A 15 -27.13 -3.39 6.35
N ASP A 16 -27.02 -3.40 5.01
CA ASP A 16 -26.53 -4.55 4.23
C ASP A 16 -25.17 -4.35 3.55
N PHE A 17 -24.51 -3.18 3.68
CA PHE A 17 -23.15 -3.02 3.15
C PHE A 17 -22.18 -3.90 3.92
N VAL A 18 -21.70 -4.93 3.21
CA VAL A 18 -20.41 -5.61 3.32
C VAL A 18 -19.75 -5.32 4.65
N LYS A 19 -19.91 -6.22 5.62
CA LYS A 19 -19.16 -6.21 6.88
C LYS A 19 -17.69 -6.00 6.53
N LEU A 20 -17.23 -4.74 6.61
CA LEU A 20 -15.89 -4.39 6.17
C LEU A 20 -14.96 -5.16 7.09
N ASP A 21 -14.02 -5.89 6.49
CA ASP A 21 -13.02 -6.62 7.25
C ASP A 21 -12.34 -5.63 8.20
N ARG A 22 -12.23 -6.05 9.46
CA ARG A 22 -11.61 -5.24 10.50
C ARG A 22 -10.13 -5.06 10.16
N PHE A 23 -9.68 -3.81 10.08
CA PHE A 23 -8.30 -3.46 9.81
C PHE A 23 -7.45 -3.67 11.06
N ASP A 24 -6.50 -4.59 10.96
CA ASP A 24 -5.56 -4.96 12.02
C ASP A 24 -4.15 -4.37 11.83
N GLY A 25 -3.93 -3.69 10.71
CA GLY A 25 -2.63 -3.17 10.27
C GLY A 25 -2.10 -3.84 9.00
N THR A 26 -2.71 -4.93 8.53
CA THR A 26 -2.31 -5.62 7.32
C THR A 26 -3.15 -5.22 6.11
N ASN A 27 -2.60 -5.34 4.90
CA ASN A 27 -3.32 -5.08 3.64
C ASN A 27 -3.96 -3.67 3.56
N PHE A 28 -3.26 -2.64 4.08
CA PHE A 28 -3.76 -1.27 4.16
C PHE A 28 -4.37 -0.75 2.85
N THR A 29 -3.73 -1.00 1.69
CA THR A 29 -4.26 -0.57 0.38
C THR A 29 -5.67 -1.13 0.12
N ARG A 30 -5.89 -2.42 0.35
CA ARG A 30 -7.19 -3.06 0.13
C ARG A 30 -8.25 -2.54 1.10
N TRP A 31 -7.91 -2.41 2.38
CA TRP A 31 -8.83 -1.85 3.36
C TRP A 31 -9.21 -0.41 3.00
N LYS A 32 -8.21 0.41 2.65
CA LYS A 32 -8.38 1.81 2.26
C LYS A 32 -9.33 1.94 1.06
N ASP A 33 -9.13 1.14 0.02
CA ASP A 33 -9.96 1.18 -1.19
C ASP A 33 -11.42 0.80 -0.89
N LYS A 34 -11.64 -0.25 -0.09
CA LYS A 34 -12.99 -0.67 0.33
C LYS A 34 -13.69 0.40 1.17
N LEU A 35 -12.98 1.01 2.13
CA LEU A 35 -13.55 2.07 2.97
C LEU A 35 -13.81 3.34 2.15
N MET A 36 -12.92 3.73 1.25
CA MET A 36 -13.12 4.89 0.38
C MET A 36 -14.34 4.70 -0.54
N PHE A 37 -14.54 3.50 -1.07
CA PHE A 37 -15.75 3.15 -1.82
C PHE A 37 -17.02 3.35 -0.99
N LEU A 38 -17.06 2.86 0.27
CA LEU A 38 -18.18 3.07 1.18
C LEU A 38 -18.44 4.57 1.44
N LEU A 39 -17.42 5.33 1.83
CA LEU A 39 -17.55 6.76 2.12
C LEU A 39 -18.01 7.57 0.89
N THR A 40 -17.63 7.12 -0.31
CA THR A 40 -18.05 7.72 -1.59
C THR A 40 -19.53 7.40 -1.87
N ALA A 41 -19.96 6.15 -1.67
CA ALA A 41 -21.36 5.76 -1.77
C ALA A 41 -22.25 6.54 -0.78
N LEU A 42 -21.73 6.81 0.41
CA LEU A 42 -22.37 7.64 1.44
C LEU A 42 -22.32 9.16 1.14
N LYS A 43 -21.63 9.59 0.07
CA LYS A 43 -21.43 11.00 -0.31
C LYS A 43 -20.74 11.85 0.77
N ILE A 44 -19.93 11.23 1.63
CA ILE A 44 -19.19 11.89 2.72
C ILE A 44 -17.68 11.88 2.53
N ALA A 45 -17.14 11.16 1.52
CA ALA A 45 -15.70 11.08 1.26
C ALA A 45 -15.00 12.45 1.12
N TYR A 46 -15.73 13.48 0.68
CA TYR A 46 -15.21 14.84 0.52
C TYR A 46 -14.64 15.45 1.81
N VAL A 47 -15.09 15.00 2.99
CA VAL A 47 -14.56 15.51 4.28
C VAL A 47 -13.10 15.12 4.53
N LEU A 48 -12.59 14.14 3.78
CA LEU A 48 -11.21 13.68 3.82
C LEU A 48 -10.32 14.40 2.82
N ASP A 49 -10.87 15.27 1.96
CA ASP A 49 -10.10 15.95 0.93
C ASP A 49 -9.02 16.87 1.55
N PRO A 50 -7.73 16.69 1.20
CA PRO A 50 -6.66 17.59 1.62
C PRO A 50 -6.97 19.06 1.29
N ASN A 51 -7.66 19.31 0.17
CA ASN A 51 -7.97 20.63 -0.37
C ASN A 51 -9.34 21.19 0.06
N LEU A 52 -10.04 20.52 0.99
CA LEU A 52 -11.35 20.98 1.45
C LEU A 52 -11.27 22.40 2.03
N SER A 53 -12.01 23.33 1.43
CA SER A 53 -12.03 24.73 1.87
C SER A 53 -12.55 24.85 3.29
N LYS A 54 -11.83 25.58 4.16
CA LYS A 54 -12.28 25.84 5.53
C LYS A 54 -13.51 26.74 5.51
N LEU A 55 -14.51 26.41 6.33
CA LEU A 55 -15.65 27.30 6.52
C LEU A 55 -15.24 28.50 7.40
N PRO A 56 -15.76 29.71 7.12
CA PRO A 56 -15.60 30.86 8.00
C PRO A 56 -16.06 30.52 9.41
N LYS A 57 -15.44 31.15 10.42
CA LYS A 57 -15.90 31.03 11.80
C LYS A 57 -17.36 31.51 11.92
N PRO A 58 -18.18 30.88 12.77
CA PRO A 58 -19.55 31.34 13.00
C PRO A 58 -19.59 32.80 13.46
N ILE A 59 -20.47 33.60 12.84
CA ILE A 59 -20.83 34.96 13.25
C ILE A 59 -22.36 35.09 13.27
N ASP A 60 -22.89 36.01 14.07
CA ASP A 60 -24.34 36.11 14.31
C ASP A 60 -25.16 36.38 13.03
N ASN A 61 -24.58 37.13 12.08
CA ASN A 61 -25.16 37.50 10.80
C ASN A 61 -24.89 36.51 9.65
N ASP A 62 -24.44 35.28 9.95
CA ASP A 62 -24.28 34.27 8.90
C ASP A 62 -25.60 33.95 8.21
N SER A 63 -25.55 33.79 6.88
CA SER A 63 -26.70 33.35 6.10
C SER A 63 -27.16 31.96 6.54
N ASP A 64 -28.46 31.69 6.42
CA ASP A 64 -29.03 30.38 6.75
C ASP A 64 -28.38 29.25 5.93
N GLN A 65 -27.99 29.56 4.69
CA GLN A 65 -27.24 28.64 3.84
C GLN A 65 -25.89 28.24 4.45
N LEU A 66 -25.13 29.20 4.98
CA LEU A 66 -23.84 28.94 5.60
C LEU A 66 -23.98 28.19 6.94
N LYS A 67 -25.02 28.50 7.71
CA LYS A 67 -25.36 27.74 8.93
C LYS A 67 -25.72 26.28 8.60
N ALA A 68 -26.52 26.05 7.57
CA ALA A 68 -26.89 24.72 7.10
C ALA A 68 -25.67 23.93 6.58
N GLU A 69 -24.78 24.59 5.81
CA GLU A 69 -23.56 23.96 5.32
C GLU A 69 -22.63 23.54 6.48
N ARG A 70 -22.43 24.41 7.49
CA ARG A 70 -21.64 24.06 8.68
C ARG A 70 -22.23 22.88 9.43
N LYS A 71 -23.55 22.87 9.63
CA LYS A 71 -24.24 21.76 10.30
C LYS A 71 -24.06 20.45 9.55
N LYS A 72 -24.32 20.47 8.23
CA LYS A 72 -24.15 19.30 7.36
C LYS A 72 -22.71 18.78 7.41
N ARG A 73 -21.71 19.66 7.28
CA ARG A 73 -20.31 19.25 7.32
C ARG A 73 -19.92 18.59 8.64
N LYS A 74 -20.41 19.13 9.76
CA LYS A 74 -20.17 18.55 11.09
C LYS A 74 -20.80 17.15 11.23
N GLU A 75 -22.00 16.95 10.67
CA GLU A 75 -22.66 15.65 10.64
C GLU A 75 -21.89 14.66 9.76
N ASP A 76 -21.49 15.07 8.55
CA ASP A 76 -20.70 14.25 7.63
C ASP A 76 -19.33 13.87 8.23
N GLU A 77 -18.65 14.81 8.91
CA GLU A 77 -17.40 14.55 9.62
C GLU A 77 -17.57 13.54 10.76
N MET A 78 -18.66 13.65 11.54
CA MET A 78 -18.98 12.72 12.61
C MET A 78 -19.23 11.30 12.08
N VAL A 79 -20.05 11.19 11.02
CA VAL A 79 -20.37 9.91 10.38
C VAL A 79 -19.11 9.28 9.77
N CYS A 80 -18.31 10.07 9.05
CA CYS A 80 -17.05 9.62 8.47
C CYS A 80 -16.08 9.09 9.54
N LYS A 81 -15.91 9.84 10.64
CA LYS A 81 -15.09 9.41 11.78
C LYS A 81 -15.58 8.09 12.36
N GLY A 82 -16.90 7.95 12.54
CA GLY A 82 -17.52 6.72 13.02
C GLY A 82 -17.23 5.51 12.13
N HIS A 83 -17.36 5.65 10.80
CA HIS A 83 -17.05 4.59 9.86
C HIS A 83 -15.57 4.21 9.86
N ILE A 84 -14.65 5.18 9.86
CA ILE A 84 -13.22 4.89 9.94
C ILE A 84 -12.93 4.08 11.19
N LEU A 85 -13.32 4.58 12.37
CA LEU A 85 -13.05 3.94 13.65
C LEU A 85 -13.69 2.55 13.78
N ASN A 86 -14.93 2.36 13.34
CA ASN A 86 -15.62 1.06 13.42
C ASN A 86 -14.95 -0.03 12.58
N THR A 87 -14.19 0.34 11.55
CA THR A 87 -13.45 -0.63 10.76
C THR A 87 -12.10 -1.01 11.38
N LEU A 88 -11.66 -0.35 12.46
CA LEU A 88 -10.36 -0.62 13.09
C LEU A 88 -10.43 -1.77 14.10
N SER A 89 -9.32 -2.50 14.25
CA SER A 89 -9.05 -3.39 15.41
C SER A 89 -9.10 -2.62 16.73
N ASP A 90 -9.34 -3.29 17.86
CA ASP A 90 -9.52 -2.60 19.16
C ASP A 90 -8.29 -1.75 19.49
N ARG A 91 -7.10 -2.34 19.29
CA ARG A 91 -5.82 -1.67 19.48
C ARG A 91 -5.68 -0.39 18.63
N LEU A 92 -6.14 -0.42 17.38
CA LEU A 92 -6.06 0.74 16.49
C LEU A 92 -7.16 1.75 16.81
N TYR A 93 -8.36 1.31 17.17
CA TYR A 93 -9.43 2.18 17.65
C TYR A 93 -8.95 3.04 18.82
N ASP A 94 -8.36 2.42 19.84
CA ASP A 94 -7.86 3.11 21.03
C ASP A 94 -6.75 4.13 20.69
N LEU A 95 -5.91 3.82 19.69
CA LEU A 95 -4.84 4.70 19.23
C LEU A 95 -5.37 5.94 18.50
N PHE A 96 -6.45 5.81 17.74
CA PHE A 96 -6.93 6.87 16.84
C PHE A 96 -8.19 7.62 17.35
N THR A 97 -8.92 7.07 18.33
CA THR A 97 -10.20 7.65 18.82
C THR A 97 -10.06 9.08 19.37
N SER A 98 -8.91 9.42 19.97
CA SER A 98 -8.62 10.73 20.55
C SER A 98 -8.44 11.85 19.52
N MET A 99 -8.18 11.52 18.26
CA MET A 99 -8.03 12.51 17.18
C MET A 99 -9.36 13.18 16.88
N LYS A 100 -9.34 14.49 16.60
CA LYS A 100 -10.57 15.29 16.61
C LYS A 100 -11.36 15.16 15.31
N SER A 101 -10.67 15.08 14.19
CA SER A 101 -11.29 15.07 12.87
C SER A 101 -11.09 13.72 12.15
N PRO A 102 -12.03 13.31 11.28
CA PRO A 102 -11.81 12.13 10.43
C PRO A 102 -10.61 12.27 9.51
N LYS A 103 -10.33 13.50 9.04
CA LYS A 103 -9.17 13.82 8.20
C LYS A 103 -7.84 13.55 8.91
N GLU A 104 -7.71 13.99 10.17
CA GLU A 104 -6.53 13.74 10.99
C GLU A 104 -6.27 12.23 11.16
N ILE A 105 -7.32 11.45 11.44
CA ILE A 105 -7.22 9.99 11.52
C ILE A 105 -6.77 9.40 10.19
N TRP A 106 -7.39 9.84 9.10
CA TRP A 106 -7.09 9.36 7.75
C TRP A 106 -5.65 9.62 7.34
N GLU A 107 -5.16 10.84 7.54
CA GLU A 107 -3.78 11.24 7.25
C GLU A 107 -2.78 10.47 8.11
N ALA A 108 -3.07 10.26 9.40
CA ALA A 108 -2.21 9.50 10.29
C ALA A 108 -2.12 8.01 9.89
N LEU A 109 -3.25 7.41 9.48
CA LEU A 109 -3.30 6.05 8.94
C LEU A 109 -2.53 5.95 7.63
N GLU A 110 -2.73 6.88 6.70
CA GLU A 110 -1.98 6.91 5.44
C GLU A 110 -0.48 7.06 5.67
N PHE A 111 -0.06 7.96 6.55
CA PHE A 111 1.35 8.16 6.87
C PHE A 111 1.96 6.88 7.43
N LYS A 112 1.37 6.33 8.49
CA LYS A 112 1.91 5.14 9.17
C LYS A 112 2.05 3.94 8.24
N TYR A 113 0.98 3.58 7.54
CA TYR A 113 0.93 2.33 6.79
C TYR A 113 1.47 2.44 5.36
N LYS A 114 1.58 3.64 4.77
CA LYS A 114 2.37 3.82 3.55
C LYS A 114 3.86 3.78 3.84
N THR A 115 4.33 4.43 4.92
CA THR A 115 5.75 4.39 5.29
C THR A 115 6.20 3.00 5.73
N GLU A 116 5.39 2.28 6.51
CA GLU A 116 5.69 0.87 6.85
C GLU A 116 5.79 -0.01 5.60
N LYS A 117 4.87 0.16 4.62
CA LYS A 117 4.94 -0.56 3.35
C LYS A 117 6.19 -0.20 2.55
N GLN A 118 6.48 1.09 2.39
CA GLN A 118 7.70 1.56 1.70
C GLN A 118 8.96 1.02 2.36
N GLY A 119 9.04 1.04 3.70
CA GLY A 119 10.18 0.48 4.43
C GLY A 119 10.31 -1.03 4.26
N ALA A 120 9.20 -1.78 4.21
CA ALA A 120 9.21 -3.21 3.92
C ALA A 120 9.64 -3.51 2.47
N ASP A 121 9.19 -2.69 1.51
CA ASP A 121 9.54 -2.79 0.10
C ASP A 121 11.04 -2.49 -0.11
N GLU A 122 11.56 -1.43 0.50
CA GLU A 122 12.99 -1.07 0.51
C GLU A 122 13.84 -2.15 1.19
N PHE A 123 13.38 -2.70 2.32
CA PHE A 123 14.07 -3.79 3.02
C PHE A 123 14.18 -5.03 2.13
N LEU A 124 13.14 -5.37 1.36
CA LEU A 124 13.19 -6.50 0.45
C LEU A 124 14.20 -6.29 -0.67
N ILE A 125 14.25 -5.07 -1.23
CA ILE A 125 15.24 -4.68 -2.25
C ILE A 125 16.66 -4.78 -1.68
N MET A 126 16.89 -4.21 -0.49
CA MET A 126 18.19 -4.26 0.19
C MET A 126 18.59 -5.71 0.49
N LYS A 127 17.67 -6.54 0.98
CA LYS A 127 17.93 -7.97 1.22
C LYS A 127 18.34 -8.71 -0.05
N TYR A 128 17.78 -8.39 -1.21
CA TYR A 128 18.20 -8.98 -2.49
C TYR A 128 19.62 -8.54 -2.87
N PHE A 129 19.94 -7.25 -2.73
CA PHE A 129 21.28 -6.74 -3.05
C PHE A 129 22.35 -7.27 -2.09
N ASP A 130 22.05 -7.34 -0.80
CA ASP A 130 22.99 -7.78 0.24
C ASP A 130 23.07 -9.31 0.37
N PHE A 131 22.19 -10.07 -0.28
CA PHE A 131 22.23 -11.52 -0.26
C PHE A 131 23.61 -12.02 -0.70
N ALA A 132 24.27 -12.83 0.13
CA ALA A 132 25.56 -13.43 -0.15
C ALA A 132 25.52 -14.90 0.29
N MET A 133 25.97 -15.80 -0.59
CA MET A 133 26.00 -17.22 -0.25
C MET A 133 27.17 -17.54 0.66
N VAL A 134 26.99 -18.54 1.52
CA VAL A 134 27.99 -19.05 2.45
C VAL A 134 28.32 -20.50 2.16
N ASP A 135 29.55 -20.91 2.49
CA ASP A 135 30.10 -22.24 2.14
C ASP A 135 29.45 -23.40 2.91
N ASN A 136 28.86 -23.12 4.08
CA ASN A 136 28.30 -24.14 4.97
C ASN A 136 26.83 -24.51 4.67
N ILE A 137 26.24 -23.92 3.63
CA ILE A 137 24.87 -24.20 3.18
C ILE A 137 24.91 -24.62 1.71
N SER A 138 24.02 -25.52 1.29
CA SER A 138 23.89 -25.91 -0.12
C SER A 138 23.66 -24.68 -1.01
N VAL A 139 24.40 -24.60 -2.12
CA VAL A 139 24.23 -23.54 -3.12
C VAL A 139 22.80 -23.57 -3.68
N MET A 140 22.22 -24.75 -3.88
CA MET A 140 20.85 -24.87 -4.42
C MET A 140 19.79 -24.32 -3.47
N ASP A 141 19.95 -24.54 -2.16
CA ASP A 141 19.01 -24.02 -1.16
C ASP A 141 19.09 -22.48 -1.13
N GLN A 142 20.30 -21.93 -1.18
CA GLN A 142 20.52 -20.48 -1.21
C GLN A 142 20.04 -19.84 -2.53
N VAL A 143 20.16 -20.54 -3.66
CA VAL A 143 19.56 -20.11 -4.94
C VAL A 143 18.04 -20.09 -4.83
N HIS A 144 17.42 -21.08 -4.19
CA HIS A 144 15.98 -21.10 -3.98
C HIS A 144 15.53 -19.92 -3.12
N GLU A 145 16.25 -19.60 -2.03
CA GLU A 145 15.98 -18.42 -1.22
C GLU A 145 16.08 -17.12 -2.03
N LEU A 146 17.09 -17.00 -2.90
CA LEU A 146 17.25 -15.85 -3.78
C LEU A 146 16.08 -15.75 -4.79
N GLN A 147 15.62 -16.87 -5.34
CA GLN A 147 14.44 -16.91 -6.22
C GLN A 147 13.16 -16.51 -5.48
N VAL A 148 13.02 -16.87 -4.20
CA VAL A 148 11.91 -16.38 -3.35
C VAL A 148 11.96 -14.86 -3.23
N LEU A 149 13.15 -14.25 -3.07
CA LEU A 149 13.30 -12.79 -3.06
C LEU A 149 12.92 -12.16 -4.41
N VAL A 150 13.37 -12.73 -5.54
CA VAL A 150 12.99 -12.28 -6.88
C VAL A 150 11.47 -12.33 -7.08
N ASN A 151 10.82 -13.41 -6.65
CA ASN A 151 9.37 -13.55 -6.74
C ASN A 151 8.63 -12.47 -5.94
N LYS A 152 9.10 -12.17 -4.72
CA LYS A 152 8.52 -11.09 -3.90
C LYS A 152 8.76 -9.70 -4.52
N LEU A 153 9.93 -9.46 -5.13
CA LEU A 153 10.21 -8.21 -5.86
C LEU A 153 9.27 -8.03 -7.05
N ARG A 154 8.95 -9.11 -7.77
CA ARG A 154 7.96 -9.08 -8.86
C ARG A 154 6.57 -8.67 -8.37
N ASP A 155 6.16 -9.07 -7.17
CA ASP A 155 4.89 -8.64 -6.57
C ASP A 155 4.88 -7.12 -6.31
N LEU A 156 6.05 -6.54 -6.02
CA LEU A 156 6.28 -5.09 -5.94
C LEU A 156 6.43 -4.40 -7.31
N LYS A 157 6.23 -5.13 -8.40
CA LYS A 157 6.44 -4.67 -9.79
C LYS A 157 7.90 -4.32 -10.12
N VAL A 158 8.84 -4.78 -9.30
CA VAL A 158 10.28 -4.73 -9.59
C VAL A 158 10.65 -6.01 -10.33
N VAL A 159 10.78 -5.93 -11.65
CA VAL A 159 11.12 -7.09 -12.49
C VAL A 159 12.64 -7.20 -12.61
N VAL A 160 13.19 -8.30 -12.10
CA VAL A 160 14.59 -8.67 -12.31
C VAL A 160 14.67 -9.55 -13.56
N ALA A 161 15.27 -9.04 -14.64
CA ALA A 161 15.42 -9.79 -15.87
C ALA A 161 16.25 -11.08 -15.65
N GLU A 162 15.98 -12.13 -16.43
CA GLU A 162 16.60 -13.46 -16.23
C GLU A 162 18.13 -13.40 -16.29
N ASN A 163 18.70 -12.64 -17.22
CA ASN A 163 20.14 -12.42 -17.33
C ASN A 163 20.73 -11.76 -16.06
N LEU A 164 20.01 -10.80 -15.46
CA LEU A 164 20.40 -10.17 -14.19
C LEU A 164 20.29 -11.14 -13.02
N GLN A 165 19.32 -12.06 -13.02
CA GLN A 165 19.23 -13.11 -12.00
C GLN A 165 20.42 -14.08 -12.10
N VAL A 166 20.77 -14.52 -13.31
CA VAL A 166 21.95 -15.36 -13.55
C VAL A 166 23.22 -14.64 -13.08
N GLY A 167 23.40 -13.37 -13.48
CA GLY A 167 24.53 -12.56 -13.04
C GLY A 167 24.57 -12.38 -11.52
N ALA A 168 23.42 -12.17 -10.88
CA ALA A 168 23.32 -12.07 -9.41
C ALA A 168 23.70 -13.39 -8.73
N ILE A 169 23.24 -14.54 -9.21
CA ILE A 169 23.62 -15.85 -8.67
C ILE A 169 25.15 -16.02 -8.75
N ILE A 170 25.75 -15.76 -9.91
CA ILE A 170 27.20 -15.88 -10.11
C ILE A 170 27.97 -14.93 -9.19
N ALA A 171 27.52 -13.69 -9.06
CA ALA A 171 28.16 -12.70 -8.20
C ALA A 171 28.07 -13.03 -6.70
N LYS A 172 27.03 -13.78 -6.30
CA LYS A 172 26.73 -14.13 -4.91
C LYS A 172 27.23 -15.51 -4.51
N LEU A 173 27.84 -16.28 -5.42
CA LEU A 173 28.44 -17.57 -5.13
C LEU A 173 29.39 -17.50 -3.93
N PRO A 174 29.43 -18.56 -3.10
CA PRO A 174 30.19 -18.52 -1.86
C PRO A 174 31.71 -18.60 -2.15
N PRO A 175 32.57 -18.21 -1.20
CA PRO A 175 34.02 -18.08 -1.42
C PRO A 175 34.69 -19.33 -1.99
N SER A 176 34.25 -20.53 -1.59
CA SER A 176 34.80 -21.81 -2.12
C SER A 176 34.55 -22.00 -3.62
N TRP A 177 33.66 -21.22 -4.24
CA TRP A 177 33.33 -21.27 -5.66
C TRP A 177 34.03 -20.17 -6.48
N ASN A 178 34.97 -19.42 -5.90
CA ASN A 178 35.63 -18.30 -6.57
C ASN A 178 36.30 -18.65 -7.90
N ASP A 179 36.95 -19.81 -8.01
CA ASP A 179 37.59 -20.25 -9.25
C ASP A 179 36.56 -20.55 -10.34
N TYR A 180 35.42 -21.12 -9.96
CA TYR A 180 34.30 -21.36 -10.88
C TYR A 180 33.64 -20.05 -11.31
N ARG A 181 33.44 -19.12 -10.36
CA ARG A 181 32.92 -17.76 -10.64
C ARG A 181 33.79 -17.02 -11.66
N LYS A 182 35.13 -17.03 -11.49
CA LYS A 182 36.06 -16.41 -12.45
C LYS A 182 35.92 -17.01 -13.84
N LYS A 183 35.86 -18.34 -13.94
CA LYS A 183 35.65 -19.02 -15.24
C LYS A 183 34.37 -18.56 -15.92
N LEU A 184 33.25 -18.53 -15.19
CA LEU A 184 31.96 -18.09 -15.74
C LEU A 184 32.00 -16.64 -16.24
N MET A 185 32.62 -15.73 -15.48
CA MET A 185 32.73 -14.32 -15.89
C MET A 185 33.51 -14.14 -17.19
N HIS A 186 34.60 -14.90 -17.38
CA HIS A 186 35.38 -14.88 -18.61
C HIS A 186 34.67 -15.56 -19.79
N THR A 187 33.78 -16.53 -19.55
CA THR A 187 32.98 -17.14 -20.63
C THR A 187 31.81 -16.26 -21.06
N THR A 188 31.28 -15.40 -20.18
CA THR A 188 30.21 -14.45 -20.53
C THR A 188 30.63 -13.30 -21.45
N GLU A 189 31.93 -12.97 -21.52
CA GLU A 189 32.47 -12.00 -22.49
C GLU A 189 32.32 -12.52 -23.93
N ASP A 190 32.51 -13.82 -24.15
CA ASP A 190 32.36 -14.46 -25.48
C ASP A 190 30.90 -14.45 -26.01
N PHE A 191 29.89 -14.29 -25.14
CA PHE A 191 28.48 -14.20 -25.56
C PHE A 191 28.08 -12.79 -26.02
N CYS A 192 28.82 -11.75 -25.66
CA CYS A 192 28.56 -10.38 -26.13
C CYS A 192 29.28 -10.07 -27.45
N ASP A 193 30.29 -10.86 -27.81
CA ASP A 193 31.11 -10.72 -29.02
C ASP A 193 30.77 -11.74 -30.12
N ALA A 194 29.57 -12.34 -30.12
CA ALA A 194 29.09 -13.05 -31.30
C ALA A 194 28.80 -12.04 -32.43
N PRO A 195 29.61 -11.98 -33.50
CA PRO A 195 29.43 -10.98 -34.55
C PRO A 195 28.17 -11.27 -35.35
N HIS A 196 27.56 -10.19 -35.84
CA HIS A 196 26.50 -10.14 -36.84
C HIS A 196 26.79 -10.96 -38.12
N HIS A 197 26.70 -12.28 -38.05
CA HIS A 197 26.63 -13.12 -39.24
C HIS A 197 25.62 -14.24 -39.02
N LEU A 198 24.36 -13.92 -39.35
CA LEU A 198 23.54 -14.64 -40.30
C LEU A 198 22.20 -13.88 -40.45
N ALA A 199 22.27 -12.80 -41.21
CA ALA A 199 21.13 -12.37 -42.00
C ALA A 199 21.19 -13.14 -43.32
N LEU A 200 20.29 -14.12 -43.47
CA LEU A 200 19.50 -14.45 -44.67
C LEU A 200 18.54 -15.59 -44.33
#